data_AF-A0A290Z147-F1
#
_entry.id   AF-A0A290Z147-F1
#
_cell.length_a   1.000
_cell.length_b   1.000
_cell.length_c   1.000
_cell.angle_alpha   90.00
_cell.angle_beta   90.00
_cell.angle_gamma   90.00
#
_symmetry.space_group_name_H-M   'P 1'
#
loop_
_entity.id
_entity.type
_entity.pdbx_description
1 polymer ?
#
loop_
_entity_poly.entity_id
_entity_poly.type
_entity_poly.pdbx_seq_one_letter_code
_entity_poly.pdbx_strand_id
1 'polypeptide(L)'
;MSTAESLLEKARRLQSEARRLSADALVEQDTNRTARRVREVDNSLTKLETQVNLARTLNAQAGAGITLDMASDGLESLQKHASTGLPSNEAFEAARKKIEKTETALRQLVESHWKTWAAQQVKALPTNRLPGLNDSTQVKARKSLSELRVLAQKPPTRADVAVFKQEHASASELLAEAGELPDELLELLNRFAAGPLALRAVTDGDIALLRQHGVDGEIEIRRKQG
;
A
#
# COMPACT_ATOMS: atom_id res chain seq x y z
N MET A 1 -8.86 -23.92 -6.93
CA MET A 1 -7.56 -23.78 -7.61
C MET A 1 -7.81 -23.58 -9.11
N SER A 2 -6.94 -22.83 -9.79
CA SER A 2 -6.95 -22.45 -11.22
C SER A 2 -7.93 -21.36 -11.71
N THR A 3 -7.68 -20.12 -11.31
CA THR A 3 -8.11 -18.91 -12.08
C THR A 3 -6.93 -18.00 -12.43
N ALA A 4 -5.72 -18.32 -11.97
CA ALA A 4 -4.50 -17.53 -12.22
C ALA A 4 -3.74 -17.95 -13.50
N GLU A 5 -4.00 -19.15 -14.04
CA GLU A 5 -3.60 -19.58 -15.40
C GLU A 5 -4.29 -18.74 -16.52
N SER A 6 -5.17 -17.79 -16.16
CA SER A 6 -6.18 -17.26 -17.10
C SER A 6 -5.95 -15.81 -17.61
N LEU A 7 -4.94 -15.06 -17.18
CA LEU A 7 -4.76 -13.66 -17.67
C LEU A 7 -3.36 -13.39 -18.23
N LEU A 8 -2.30 -13.76 -17.51
CA LEU A 8 -0.92 -13.64 -17.99
C LEU A 8 -0.71 -14.48 -19.26
N GLU A 9 -1.21 -15.70 -19.26
CA GLU A 9 -1.08 -16.64 -20.37
C GLU A 9 -1.91 -16.20 -21.59
N LYS A 10 -3.03 -15.53 -21.35
CA LYS A 10 -3.88 -14.95 -22.39
C LYS A 10 -3.31 -13.63 -22.94
N ALA A 11 -2.67 -12.82 -22.09
CA ALA A 11 -1.90 -11.65 -22.51
C ALA A 11 -0.68 -12.05 -23.36
N ARG A 12 0.03 -13.12 -22.96
CA ARG A 12 1.13 -13.71 -23.75
C ARG A 12 0.66 -14.25 -25.10
N ARG A 13 -0.52 -14.88 -25.17
CA ARG A 13 -1.13 -15.29 -26.45
C ARG A 13 -1.45 -14.10 -27.34
N LEU A 14 -1.97 -13.02 -26.77
CA LEU A 14 -2.22 -11.77 -27.51
C LEU A 14 -0.93 -11.16 -28.05
N GLN A 15 0.15 -11.21 -27.25
CA GLN A 15 1.48 -10.75 -27.65
C GLN A 15 2.08 -11.61 -28.78
N SER A 16 1.97 -12.94 -28.69
CA SER A 16 2.45 -13.85 -29.75
C SER A 16 1.67 -13.66 -31.05
N GLU A 17 0.37 -13.41 -30.96
CA GLU A 17 -0.50 -13.20 -32.12
C GLU A 17 -0.21 -11.85 -32.80
N ALA A 18 0.04 -10.80 -32.03
CA ALA A 18 0.48 -9.50 -32.54
C ALA A 18 1.83 -9.59 -33.27
N ARG A 19 2.75 -10.44 -32.80
CA ARG A 19 4.03 -10.72 -33.46
C ARG A 19 3.87 -11.56 -34.74
N ARG A 20 2.89 -12.48 -34.77
CA ARG A 20 2.59 -13.28 -35.96
C ARG A 20 2.10 -12.41 -37.13
N LEU A 21 1.32 -11.38 -36.85
CA LEU A 21 0.75 -10.47 -37.85
C LEU A 21 1.77 -9.50 -38.46
N SER A 22 3.00 -9.38 -37.94
CA SER A 22 4.02 -8.46 -38.46
C SER A 22 4.86 -9.02 -39.62
N ALA A 23 4.54 -10.21 -40.16
CA ALA A 23 5.45 -10.97 -41.01
C ALA A 23 5.27 -10.87 -42.55
N ASP A 24 4.20 -10.26 -43.11
CA ASP A 24 3.92 -10.29 -44.57
C ASP A 24 3.84 -8.91 -45.26
N ALA A 25 4.40 -8.84 -46.49
CA ALA A 25 5.39 -7.87 -47.02
C ALA A 25 4.98 -6.51 -47.68
N LEU A 26 3.95 -5.78 -47.24
CA LEU A 26 3.75 -4.33 -47.58
C LEU A 26 4.32 -3.39 -46.49
N VAL A 27 5.60 -3.59 -46.19
CA VAL A 27 6.02 -3.94 -44.82
C VAL A 27 6.92 -2.96 -44.09
N GLU A 28 7.06 -1.71 -44.53
CA GLU A 28 7.90 -0.76 -43.77
C GLU A 28 7.10 0.32 -43.05
N GLN A 29 6.25 1.06 -43.76
CA GLN A 29 5.46 2.13 -43.14
C GLN A 29 4.30 1.59 -42.29
N ASP A 30 3.58 0.59 -42.81
CA ASP A 30 2.52 -0.08 -42.06
C ASP A 30 3.06 -0.95 -40.93
N THR A 31 4.25 -1.53 -41.08
CA THR A 31 4.92 -2.26 -39.99
C THR A 31 5.45 -1.33 -38.92
N ASN A 32 6.03 -0.18 -39.26
CA ASN A 32 6.44 0.81 -38.25
C ASN A 32 5.23 1.35 -37.47
N ARG A 33 4.11 1.61 -38.16
CA ARG A 33 2.85 2.04 -37.54
C ARG A 33 2.27 0.94 -36.64
N THR A 34 2.23 -0.30 -37.12
CA THR A 34 1.71 -1.46 -36.37
C THR A 34 2.61 -1.83 -35.21
N ALA A 35 3.93 -1.83 -35.38
CA ALA A 35 4.90 -2.09 -34.31
C ALA A 35 4.87 -1.01 -33.22
N ARG A 36 4.64 0.25 -33.57
CA ARG A 36 4.41 1.32 -32.59
C ARG A 36 3.11 1.07 -31.80
N ARG A 37 2.03 0.72 -32.49
CA ARG A 37 0.75 0.38 -31.86
C ARG A 37 0.92 -0.79 -30.90
N VAL A 38 1.46 -1.92 -31.36
CA VAL A 38 1.73 -3.09 -30.51
C VAL A 38 2.52 -2.70 -29.25
N ARG A 39 3.55 -1.85 -29.37
CA ARG A 39 4.29 -1.32 -28.22
C ARG A 39 3.43 -0.48 -27.26
N GLU A 40 2.52 0.34 -27.77
CA GLU A 40 1.61 1.14 -26.94
C GLU A 40 0.63 0.25 -26.15
N VAL A 41 0.07 -0.79 -26.76
CA VAL A 41 -0.77 -1.76 -26.04
C VAL A 41 0.04 -2.62 -25.08
N ASP A 42 1.24 -3.06 -25.46
CA ASP A 42 2.15 -3.84 -24.59
C ASP A 42 2.53 -3.04 -23.33
N ASN A 43 2.79 -1.74 -23.49
CA ASN A 43 3.02 -0.83 -22.36
C ASN A 43 1.79 -0.71 -21.46
N SER A 44 0.59 -0.55 -22.03
CA SER A 44 -0.65 -0.48 -21.25
C SER A 44 -0.99 -1.79 -20.54
N LEU A 45 -0.71 -2.93 -21.18
CA LEU A 45 -0.86 -4.26 -20.58
C LEU A 45 0.14 -4.48 -19.43
N THR A 46 1.40 -4.05 -19.59
CA THR A 46 2.42 -4.15 -18.54
C THR A 46 2.03 -3.34 -17.30
N LYS A 47 1.45 -2.14 -17.50
CA LYS A 47 0.89 -1.33 -16.41
C LYS A 47 -0.28 -2.05 -15.72
N LEU A 48 -1.23 -2.59 -16.49
CA LEU A 48 -2.35 -3.35 -15.95
C LEU A 48 -1.87 -4.58 -15.17
N GLU A 49 -0.89 -5.32 -15.70
CA GLU A 49 -0.29 -6.48 -15.03
C GLU A 49 0.34 -6.10 -13.69
N THR A 50 1.02 -4.95 -13.64
CA THR A 50 1.60 -4.42 -12.40
C THR A 50 0.50 -4.18 -11.35
N GLN A 51 -0.63 -3.59 -11.74
CA GLN A 51 -1.76 -3.35 -10.84
C GLN A 51 -2.44 -4.67 -10.39
N VAL A 52 -2.61 -5.63 -11.30
CA VAL A 52 -3.15 -6.97 -10.96
C VAL A 52 -2.25 -7.69 -9.96
N ASN A 53 -0.94 -7.66 -10.16
CA ASN A 53 0.02 -8.29 -9.24
C ASN A 53 0.06 -7.60 -7.88
N LEU A 54 -0.09 -6.28 -7.84
CA LEU A 54 -0.20 -5.51 -6.60
C LEU A 54 -1.51 -5.85 -5.85
N ALA A 55 -2.65 -5.87 -6.55
CA ALA A 55 -3.94 -6.27 -5.99
C ALA A 55 -3.90 -7.70 -5.42
N ARG A 56 -3.27 -8.65 -6.11
CA ARG A 56 -3.04 -10.01 -5.59
C ARG A 56 -2.18 -10.01 -4.33
N THR A 57 -1.12 -9.20 -4.30
CA THR A 57 -0.26 -9.06 -3.14
C THR A 57 -1.05 -8.53 -1.94
N LEU A 58 -1.88 -7.50 -2.14
CA LEU A 58 -2.77 -6.96 -1.10
C LEU A 58 -3.82 -7.99 -0.66
N ASN A 59 -4.43 -8.75 -1.55
CA ASN A 59 -5.35 -9.81 -1.15
C ASN A 59 -4.67 -10.89 -0.32
N ALA A 60 -3.49 -11.35 -0.74
CA ALA A 60 -2.76 -12.40 -0.03
C ALA A 60 -2.22 -11.93 1.33
N GLN A 61 -1.77 -10.68 1.41
CA GLN A 61 -1.06 -10.19 2.59
C GLN A 61 -1.93 -9.37 3.55
N ALA A 62 -2.93 -8.68 3.03
CA ALA A 62 -3.80 -7.76 3.77
C ALA A 62 -5.27 -8.24 3.82
N GLY A 63 -5.65 -9.28 3.07
CA GLY A 63 -7.03 -9.74 3.02
C GLY A 63 -7.99 -8.71 2.42
N ALA A 64 -7.47 -7.81 1.56
CA ALA A 64 -8.17 -6.62 1.10
C ALA A 64 -9.48 -6.89 0.32
N GLY A 65 -9.73 -8.13 -0.15
CA GLY A 65 -10.99 -8.48 -0.83
C GLY A 65 -11.16 -7.83 -2.20
N ILE A 66 -10.08 -7.39 -2.85
CA ILE A 66 -10.11 -6.73 -4.16
C ILE A 66 -10.50 -7.75 -5.23
N THR A 67 -11.67 -7.57 -5.87
CA THR A 67 -12.11 -8.38 -7.01
C THR A 67 -11.39 -7.96 -8.29
N LEU A 68 -10.97 -8.93 -9.11
CA LEU A 68 -10.22 -8.69 -10.35
C LEU A 68 -11.09 -8.84 -11.61
N ASP A 69 -12.41 -8.86 -11.47
CA ASP A 69 -13.34 -9.13 -12.57
C ASP A 69 -13.17 -8.12 -13.71
N MET A 70 -12.99 -6.84 -13.36
CA MET A 70 -12.74 -5.75 -14.29
C MET A 70 -11.44 -5.89 -15.09
N ALA A 71 -10.45 -6.67 -14.61
CA ALA A 71 -9.18 -6.86 -15.32
C ALA A 71 -9.35 -7.66 -16.62
N SER A 72 -10.49 -8.32 -16.80
CA SER A 72 -10.85 -9.05 -18.03
C SER A 72 -11.64 -8.18 -19.02
N ASP A 73 -12.01 -6.95 -18.63
CA ASP A 73 -12.85 -6.08 -19.45
C ASP A 73 -12.13 -5.68 -20.74
N GLY A 74 -12.69 -6.08 -21.89
CA GLY A 74 -12.16 -5.73 -23.21
C GLY A 74 -11.38 -6.84 -23.90
N LEU A 75 -11.05 -7.91 -23.18
CA LEU A 75 -10.41 -9.10 -23.73
C LEU A 75 -11.27 -9.76 -24.81
N GLU A 76 -12.57 -9.92 -24.57
CA GLU A 76 -13.50 -10.54 -25.52
C GLU A 76 -13.59 -9.74 -26.82
N SER A 77 -13.61 -8.41 -26.73
CA SER A 77 -13.64 -7.53 -27.89
C SER A 77 -12.36 -7.64 -28.72
N LEU A 78 -11.19 -7.71 -28.05
CA LEU A 78 -9.88 -7.90 -28.70
C LEU A 78 -9.79 -9.27 -29.37
N GLN A 79 -10.21 -10.34 -28.69
CA GLN A 79 -10.22 -11.70 -29.23
C GLN A 79 -11.11 -11.83 -30.46
N LYS A 80 -12.31 -11.23 -30.41
CA LYS A 80 -13.24 -11.21 -31.54
C LYS A 80 -12.62 -10.55 -32.77
N HIS A 81 -11.93 -9.42 -32.60
CA HIS A 81 -11.31 -8.72 -33.73
C HIS A 81 -10.09 -9.45 -34.30
N ALA A 82 -9.27 -10.07 -33.43
CA ALA A 82 -8.12 -10.86 -33.84
C ALA A 82 -8.50 -12.11 -34.66
N SER A 83 -9.69 -12.68 -34.43
CA SER A 83 -10.18 -13.85 -35.18
C SER A 83 -10.62 -13.56 -36.62
N THR A 84 -10.86 -12.29 -36.96
CA THR A 84 -11.38 -11.83 -38.26
C THR A 84 -10.34 -11.19 -39.18
N GLY A 85 -9.08 -11.08 -38.75
CA GLY A 85 -7.99 -10.44 -39.50
C GLY A 85 -7.27 -9.33 -38.73
N LEU A 86 -6.47 -8.51 -39.42
CA LEU A 86 -5.79 -7.35 -38.82
C LEU A 86 -6.85 -6.33 -38.30
N PRO A 87 -6.84 -5.98 -36.99
CA PRO A 87 -7.80 -5.04 -36.43
C PRO A 87 -7.70 -3.65 -37.07
N SER A 88 -8.84 -2.95 -37.20
CA SER A 88 -8.85 -1.56 -37.64
C SER A 88 -8.19 -0.62 -36.62
N ASN A 89 -7.77 0.57 -37.06
CA ASN A 89 -7.20 1.58 -36.16
C ASN A 89 -8.17 1.96 -35.03
N GLU A 90 -9.46 2.03 -35.34
CA GLU A 90 -10.51 2.31 -34.36
C GLU A 90 -10.64 1.19 -33.32
N ALA A 91 -10.55 -0.08 -33.76
CA ALA A 91 -10.57 -1.22 -32.86
C ALA A 91 -9.34 -1.22 -31.93
N PHE A 92 -8.18 -0.84 -32.45
CA PHE A 92 -6.94 -0.72 -31.67
C PHE A 92 -7.02 0.38 -30.61
N GLU A 93 -7.44 1.58 -31.01
CA GLU A 93 -7.62 2.72 -30.10
C GLU A 93 -8.71 2.44 -29.05
N ALA A 94 -9.80 1.76 -29.43
CA ALA A 94 -10.84 1.35 -28.50
C ALA A 94 -10.30 0.36 -27.46
N ALA A 95 -9.53 -0.64 -27.89
CA ALA A 95 -8.89 -1.61 -27.00
C ALA A 95 -7.89 -0.94 -26.04
N ARG A 96 -7.03 -0.06 -26.57
CA ARG A 96 -6.06 0.70 -25.77
C ARG A 96 -6.76 1.55 -24.70
N LYS A 97 -7.75 2.36 -25.09
CA LYS A 97 -8.53 3.19 -24.15
C LYS A 97 -9.22 2.35 -23.09
N LYS A 98 -9.70 1.16 -23.46
CA LYS A 98 -10.33 0.24 -22.50
C LYS A 98 -9.32 -0.30 -21.50
N ILE A 99 -8.13 -0.73 -21.94
CA ILE A 99 -7.04 -1.18 -21.05
C ILE A 99 -6.62 -0.05 -20.11
N GLU A 100 -6.42 1.17 -20.62
CA GLU A 100 -6.03 2.34 -19.82
C GLU A 100 -7.11 2.70 -18.78
N LYS A 101 -8.39 2.62 -19.16
CA LYS A 101 -9.52 2.84 -18.24
C LYS A 101 -9.56 1.78 -17.14
N THR A 102 -9.42 0.51 -17.51
CA THR A 102 -9.38 -0.60 -16.55
C THR A 102 -8.19 -0.47 -15.61
N GLU A 103 -7.01 -0.14 -16.14
CA GLU A 103 -5.80 0.07 -15.35
C GLU A 103 -5.96 1.22 -14.34
N THR A 104 -6.50 2.36 -14.78
CA THR A 104 -6.76 3.51 -13.91
C THR A 104 -7.75 3.16 -12.81
N ALA A 105 -8.85 2.47 -13.15
CA ALA A 105 -9.87 2.11 -12.19
C ALA A 105 -9.38 1.05 -11.19
N LEU A 106 -8.58 0.06 -11.63
CA LEU A 106 -7.95 -0.91 -10.75
C LEU A 106 -6.92 -0.25 -9.82
N ARG A 107 -6.12 0.70 -10.33
CA ARG A 107 -5.17 1.46 -9.53
C ARG A 107 -5.88 2.25 -8.42
N GLN A 108 -6.95 2.97 -8.74
CA GLN A 108 -7.74 3.71 -7.75
C GLN A 108 -8.34 2.77 -6.69
N LEU A 109 -8.85 1.62 -7.12
CA LEU A 109 -9.39 0.61 -6.21
C LEU A 109 -8.33 0.08 -5.25
N VAL A 110 -7.15 -0.26 -5.77
CA VAL A 110 -5.98 -0.72 -5.01
C VAL A 110 -5.52 0.34 -4.00
N GLU A 111 -5.36 1.60 -4.44
CA GLU A 111 -4.96 2.71 -3.57
C GLU A 111 -5.96 2.96 -2.44
N SER A 112 -7.26 2.91 -2.74
CA SER A 112 -8.32 3.08 -1.75
C SER A 112 -8.30 1.97 -0.70
N HIS A 113 -8.20 0.71 -1.12
CA HIS A 113 -8.14 -0.42 -0.20
C HIS A 113 -6.87 -0.37 0.66
N TRP A 114 -5.73 -0.06 0.06
CA TRP A 114 -4.47 0.11 0.77
C TRP A 114 -4.58 1.17 1.85
N LYS A 115 -5.02 2.38 1.51
CA LYS A 115 -5.11 3.50 2.45
C LYS A 115 -5.99 3.15 3.64
N THR A 116 -7.16 2.56 3.39
CA THR A 116 -8.07 2.13 4.45
C THR A 116 -7.45 1.05 5.32
N TRP A 117 -6.92 -0.01 4.73
CA TRP A 117 -6.32 -1.12 5.47
C TRP A 117 -5.10 -0.68 6.27
N ALA A 118 -4.16 0.04 5.66
CA ALA A 118 -2.93 0.49 6.32
C ALA A 118 -3.23 1.45 7.48
N ALA A 119 -4.18 2.38 7.31
CA ALA A 119 -4.62 3.25 8.40
C ALA A 119 -5.23 2.48 9.57
N GLN A 120 -6.03 1.44 9.30
CA GLN A 120 -6.58 0.56 10.33
C GLN A 120 -5.48 -0.19 11.08
N GLN A 121 -4.49 -0.74 10.37
CA GLN A 121 -3.36 -1.44 10.98
C GLN A 121 -2.52 -0.53 11.88
N VAL A 122 -2.24 0.70 11.44
CA VAL A 122 -1.52 1.70 12.27
C VAL A 122 -2.33 2.09 13.50
N LYS A 123 -3.65 2.28 13.34
CA LYS A 123 -4.54 2.65 14.46
C LYS A 123 -4.68 1.53 15.49
N ALA A 124 -4.57 0.27 15.07
CA ALA A 124 -4.67 -0.89 15.94
C ALA A 124 -3.42 -1.13 16.81
N LEU A 125 -2.29 -0.49 16.50
CA LEU A 125 -1.08 -0.60 17.32
C LEU A 125 -1.30 0.07 18.69
N PRO A 126 -0.94 -0.59 19.81
CA PRO A 126 -1.12 -0.06 21.15
C PRO A 126 -0.05 1.00 21.48
N THR A 127 -0.12 2.15 20.82
CA THR A 127 0.89 3.23 20.97
C THR A 127 0.92 3.84 22.37
N ASN A 128 -0.13 3.61 23.18
CA ASN A 128 -0.16 3.95 24.60
C ASN A 128 0.90 3.19 25.42
N ARG A 129 1.44 2.10 24.90
CA ARG A 129 2.51 1.32 25.54
C ARG A 129 3.92 1.85 25.25
N LEU A 130 4.07 2.83 24.35
CA LEU A 130 5.36 3.43 24.02
C LEU A 130 6.17 3.88 25.26
N PRO A 131 5.57 4.58 26.25
CA PRO A 131 6.32 5.04 27.42
C PRO A 131 6.89 3.89 28.26
N GLY A 132 6.30 2.69 28.23
CA GLY A 132 6.81 1.54 28.98
C GLY A 132 8.09 0.92 28.40
N LEU A 133 8.55 1.40 27.23
CA LEU A 133 9.77 0.92 26.60
C LEU A 133 10.99 1.72 27.09
N ASN A 134 12.17 1.09 27.08
CA ASN A 134 13.41 1.84 27.28
C ASN A 134 13.66 2.85 26.14
N ASP A 135 14.44 3.90 26.41
CA ASP A 135 14.72 5.01 25.48
C ASP A 135 15.12 4.55 24.07
N SER A 136 16.02 3.56 23.98
CA SER A 136 16.52 3.08 22.69
C SER A 136 15.43 2.40 21.87
N THR A 137 14.54 1.65 22.53
CA THR A 137 13.42 0.96 21.92
C THR A 137 12.28 1.93 21.59
N GLN A 138 12.06 2.95 22.42
CA GLN A 138 11.12 4.03 22.11
C GLN A 138 11.47 4.77 20.83
N VAL A 139 12.74 5.15 20.67
CA VAL A 139 13.20 5.85 19.47
C VAL A 139 12.95 4.99 18.23
N LYS A 140 13.26 3.68 18.31
CA LYS A 140 12.98 2.72 17.22
C LYS A 140 11.48 2.61 16.94
N ALA A 141 10.66 2.39 17.96
CA ALA A 141 9.21 2.25 17.80
C ALA A 141 8.56 3.52 17.23
N ARG A 142 8.96 4.72 17.69
CA ARG A 142 8.50 6.00 17.14
C ARG A 142 8.90 6.16 15.68
N LYS A 143 10.12 5.75 15.31
CA LYS A 143 10.59 5.75 13.92
C LYS A 143 9.75 4.82 13.05
N SER A 144 9.55 3.57 13.45
CA SER A 144 8.71 2.60 12.74
C SER A 144 7.27 3.10 12.61
N LEU A 145 6.67 3.66 13.67
CA LEU A 145 5.33 4.25 13.60
C LEU A 145 5.24 5.43 12.63
N SER A 146 6.29 6.27 12.58
CA SER A 146 6.37 7.36 11.60
C SER A 146 6.45 6.82 10.17
N GLU A 147 7.27 5.82 9.93
CA GLU A 147 7.42 5.18 8.62
C GLU A 147 6.13 4.51 8.16
N LEU A 148 5.46 3.75 9.05
CA LEU A 148 4.15 3.16 8.78
C LEU A 148 3.11 4.21 8.39
N ARG A 149 3.07 5.36 9.08
CA ARG A 149 2.17 6.47 8.74
C ARG A 149 2.47 7.03 7.35
N VAL A 150 3.74 7.17 6.98
CA VAL A 150 4.14 7.63 5.63
C VAL A 150 3.71 6.62 4.56
N LEU A 151 3.99 5.33 4.78
CA LEU A 151 3.61 4.26 3.86
C LEU A 151 2.08 4.15 3.69
N ALA A 152 1.31 4.38 4.75
CA ALA A 152 -0.14 4.35 4.71
C ALA A 152 -0.78 5.48 3.89
N GLN A 153 -0.08 6.61 3.69
CA GLN A 153 -0.63 7.78 2.98
C GLN A 153 -0.28 7.84 1.49
N LYS A 154 0.73 7.08 1.04
CA LYS A 154 1.16 7.08 -0.37
C LYS A 154 0.56 5.90 -1.15
N PRO A 155 0.44 6.01 -2.49
CA PRO A 155 0.14 4.86 -3.34
C PRO A 155 1.16 3.74 -3.11
N PRO A 156 0.73 2.49 -2.89
CA PRO A 156 1.64 1.41 -2.53
C PRO A 156 2.34 0.85 -3.76
N THR A 157 3.60 0.47 -3.61
CA THR A 157 4.25 -0.53 -4.46
C THR A 157 4.24 -1.90 -3.76
N ARG A 158 4.57 -2.98 -4.48
CA ARG A 158 4.70 -4.32 -3.86
C ARG A 158 5.77 -4.34 -2.77
N ALA A 159 6.86 -3.58 -2.94
CA ALA A 159 7.90 -3.46 -1.94
C ALA A 159 7.38 -2.72 -0.69
N ASP A 160 6.62 -1.63 -0.88
CA ASP A 160 6.02 -0.89 0.23
C ASP A 160 5.08 -1.76 1.08
N VAL A 161 4.28 -2.63 0.45
CA VAL A 161 3.41 -3.57 1.18
C VAL A 161 4.22 -4.52 2.06
N ALA A 162 5.33 -5.06 1.53
CA ALA A 162 6.21 -5.95 2.29
C ALA A 162 6.90 -5.23 3.46
N VAL A 163 7.46 -4.04 3.20
CA VAL A 163 8.09 -3.20 4.23
C VAL A 163 7.08 -2.82 5.30
N PHE A 164 5.87 -2.39 4.92
CA PHE A 164 4.83 -2.05 5.88
C PHE A 164 4.50 -3.21 6.81
N LYS A 165 4.36 -4.44 6.27
CA LYS A 165 4.07 -5.60 7.12
C LYS A 165 5.21 -5.92 8.07
N GLN A 166 6.45 -5.82 7.61
CA GLN A 166 7.62 -6.05 8.45
C GLN A 166 7.73 -5.01 9.57
N GLU A 167 7.59 -3.72 9.24
CA GLU A 167 7.62 -2.64 10.23
C GLU A 167 6.43 -2.71 11.19
N HIS A 168 5.26 -3.12 10.72
CA HIS A 168 4.08 -3.30 11.56
C HIS A 168 4.26 -4.45 12.55
N ALA A 169 4.78 -5.60 12.10
CA ALA A 169 5.09 -6.73 12.96
C ALA A 169 6.15 -6.35 14.01
N SER A 170 7.25 -5.73 13.58
CA SER A 170 8.32 -5.24 14.46
C SER A 170 7.79 -4.26 15.51
N ALA A 171 7.02 -3.24 15.10
CA ALA A 171 6.43 -2.29 16.03
C ALA A 171 5.44 -2.96 16.99
N SER A 172 4.65 -3.93 16.52
CA SER A 172 3.73 -4.68 17.36
C SER A 172 4.46 -5.53 18.40
N GLU A 173 5.56 -6.18 18.04
CA GLU A 173 6.40 -6.97 18.94
C GLU A 173 7.02 -6.09 20.01
N LEU A 174 7.66 -4.98 19.61
CA LEU A 174 8.22 -4.02 20.56
C LEU A 174 7.16 -3.52 21.53
N LEU A 175 5.99 -3.09 21.05
CA LEU A 175 4.92 -2.59 21.92
C LEU A 175 4.28 -3.68 22.79
N ALA A 176 4.38 -4.96 22.42
CA ALA A 176 3.93 -6.06 23.25
C ALA A 176 4.89 -6.30 24.44
N GLU A 177 6.19 -6.08 24.26
CA GLU A 177 7.21 -6.21 25.31
C GLU A 177 7.07 -5.18 26.44
N ALA A 178 6.54 -3.98 26.14
CA ALA A 178 6.45 -2.88 27.11
C ALA A 178 5.48 -3.13 28.28
N GLY A 179 4.65 -4.20 28.21
CA GLY A 179 3.58 -4.45 29.16
C GLY A 179 2.43 -3.42 29.07
N GLU A 180 1.34 -3.68 29.79
CA GLU A 180 0.25 -2.71 29.91
C GLU A 180 0.56 -1.69 31.01
N LEU A 181 0.40 -0.41 30.69
CA LEU A 181 0.51 0.66 31.68
C LEU A 181 -0.85 0.86 32.36
N PRO A 182 -0.89 1.10 33.69
CA PRO A 182 -2.13 1.42 34.39
C PRO A 182 -2.81 2.67 33.82
N ASP A 183 -4.14 2.69 33.85
CA ASP A 183 -4.94 3.80 33.31
C ASP A 183 -4.56 5.14 33.98
N GLU A 184 -4.27 5.14 35.28
CA GLU A 184 -3.86 6.37 36.00
C GLU A 184 -2.56 6.96 35.42
N LEU A 185 -1.63 6.09 35.01
CA LEU A 185 -0.37 6.54 34.41
C LEU A 185 -0.60 7.08 32.99
N LEU A 186 -1.45 6.42 32.21
CA LEU A 186 -1.82 6.90 30.88
C LEU A 186 -2.52 8.26 30.94
N GLU A 187 -3.43 8.47 31.88
CA GLU A 187 -4.06 9.77 32.12
C GLU A 187 -3.04 10.84 32.48
N LEU A 188 -2.09 10.53 33.36
CA LEU A 188 -1.02 11.44 33.73
C LEU A 188 -0.14 11.82 32.53
N LEU A 189 0.29 10.84 31.73
CA LEU A 189 1.10 11.08 30.53
C LEU A 189 0.32 11.87 29.47
N ASN A 190 -0.97 11.61 29.30
CA ASN A 190 -1.84 12.40 28.42
C ASN A 190 -1.96 13.86 28.88
N ARG A 191 -2.03 14.11 30.20
CA ARG A 191 -2.02 15.47 30.75
C ARG A 191 -0.71 16.19 30.44
N PHE A 192 0.45 15.52 30.54
CA PHE A 192 1.75 16.08 30.14
C PHE A 192 1.82 16.37 28.63
N ALA A 193 1.24 15.50 27.80
CA ALA A 193 1.22 15.67 26.35
C ALA A 193 0.29 16.80 25.88
N ALA A 194 -0.80 17.09 26.62
CA ALA A 194 -1.76 18.13 26.29
C ALA A 194 -1.17 19.56 26.41
N GLY A 195 -0.11 19.74 27.20
CA GLY A 195 0.60 21.00 27.31
C GLY A 195 1.32 21.17 28.64
N PRO A 196 1.96 22.34 28.87
CA PRO A 196 2.70 22.60 30.09
C PRO A 196 1.80 22.51 31.33
N LEU A 197 2.16 21.65 32.28
CA LEU A 197 1.51 21.54 33.58
C LEU A 197 2.21 22.43 34.61
N ALA A 198 1.43 23.10 35.46
CA ALA A 198 1.99 23.80 36.62
C ALA A 198 2.44 22.77 37.66
N LEU A 199 3.58 23.00 38.32
CA LEU A 199 4.11 22.08 39.33
C LEU A 199 3.09 21.74 40.44
N ARG A 200 2.28 22.71 40.86
CA ARG A 200 1.19 22.51 41.85
C ARG A 200 0.09 21.54 41.40
N ALA A 201 0.00 21.23 40.11
CA ALA A 201 -0.96 20.28 39.55
C ALA A 201 -0.36 18.87 39.40
N VAL A 202 0.92 18.70 39.74
CA VAL A 202 1.60 17.40 39.81
C VAL A 202 1.73 17.04 41.27
N THR A 203 1.11 15.92 41.67
CA THR A 203 1.14 15.44 43.05
C THR A 203 2.36 14.55 43.32
N ASP A 204 2.71 14.36 44.59
CA ASP A 204 3.76 13.39 44.94
C ASP A 204 3.39 11.95 44.51
N GLY A 205 2.09 11.63 44.49
CA GLY A 205 1.57 10.38 43.97
C GLY A 205 1.83 10.23 42.47
N ASP A 206 1.63 11.29 41.69
CA ASP A 206 1.95 11.31 40.26
C ASP A 206 3.45 11.04 40.02
N ILE A 207 4.32 11.67 40.81
CA ILE A 207 5.78 11.46 40.71
C ILE A 207 6.16 10.02 41.09
N ALA A 208 5.56 9.48 42.16
CA ALA A 208 5.77 8.10 42.56
C ALA A 208 5.33 7.11 41.47
N LEU A 209 4.18 7.37 40.83
CA LEU A 209 3.66 6.56 39.73
C LEU A 209 4.61 6.56 38.52
N LEU A 210 5.14 7.72 38.14
CA LEU A 210 6.12 7.83 37.05
C LEU A 210 7.38 7.01 37.35
N ARG A 211 7.91 7.09 38.58
CA ARG A 211 9.09 6.33 39.02
C ARG A 211 8.86 4.83 39.08
N GLN A 212 7.70 4.42 39.59
CA GLN A 212 7.33 3.01 39.70
C GLN A 212 7.33 2.31 38.33
N HIS A 213 6.94 3.03 37.29
CA HIS A 213 6.90 2.52 35.92
C HIS A 213 8.14 2.92 35.08
N GLY A 214 9.13 3.56 35.69
CA GLY A 214 10.40 3.90 35.03
C GLY A 214 10.31 4.94 33.92
N VAL A 215 9.24 5.76 33.92
CA VAL A 215 8.99 6.80 32.90
C VAL A 215 9.36 8.20 33.37
N ASP A 216 9.85 8.35 34.60
CA ASP A 216 10.24 9.64 35.18
C ASP A 216 11.43 10.29 34.46
N GLY A 217 12.32 9.49 33.88
CA GLY A 217 13.46 9.96 33.08
C GLY A 217 13.07 10.71 31.79
N GLU A 218 11.84 10.54 31.31
CA GLU A 218 11.34 11.21 30.09
C GLU A 218 10.70 12.58 30.35
N ILE A 219 10.48 12.92 31.62
CA ILE A 219 9.72 14.11 32.01
C ILE A 219 10.69 15.20 32.51
N GLU A 220 10.78 16.31 31.78
CA GLU A 220 11.51 17.50 32.22
C GLU A 220 10.58 18.56 32.82
N ILE A 221 10.90 19.01 34.04
CA ILE A 221 10.21 20.15 34.67
C ILE A 221 10.99 21.43 34.34
N ARG A 222 10.32 22.38 33.67
CA ARG A 222 10.92 23.67 33.30
C ARG A 222 10.19 24.83 33.97
N ARG A 223 10.95 25.85 34.41
CA ARG A 223 10.39 27.09 34.96
C ARG A 223 9.73 27.89 33.83
N LYS A 224 8.49 28.33 34.03
CA LYS A 224 7.80 29.23 33.09
C LYS A 224 8.63 30.51 32.91
N GLN A 225 9.07 30.77 31.68
CA GLN A 225 9.63 32.07 31.32
C GLN A 225 8.45 33.04 31.16
N GLY A 226 8.54 34.17 31.85
CA GLY A 226 7.51 35.21 31.87
C GLY A 226 7.50 36.04 30.60
#